data_AF-A0A519GTB0-F1
#
_entry.id   AF-A0A519GTB0-F1
#
_cell.length_a   1.000
_cell.length_b   1.000
_cell.length_c   1.000
_cell.angle_alpha   90.00
_cell.angle_beta   90.00
_cell.angle_gamma   90.00
#
_symmetry.space_group_name_H-M   'P 1'
#
loop_
_entity.id
_entity.type
_entity.pdbx_description
1 polymer ?
#
loop_
_entity_poly.entity_id
_entity_poly.type
_entity_poly.pdbx_seq_one_letter_code
_entity_poly.pdbx_strand_id
1 'polypeptide(L)'
;FSVVQSAGSLLDLFGGFQLAQAFDPQMNVNGAQFTRLFQMVALALLISSGGYALILAGLARSFSAVPVSGMIALENPTDLLVVTAGQLLVSSVQIAGPLLLVLFLADVGLGLVSRVAPALNAFAMGFPVKIMLTLVLAGTVVLALPGIVSALTGDAVELLIGGVR
;
A
#
# COMPACT_ATOMS: atom_id res chain seq x y z
N PHE A 1 5.39 -3.76 5.41
CA PHE A 1 4.18 -4.52 5.01
C PHE A 1 2.96 -3.63 4.89
N SER A 2 2.54 -2.95 5.96
CA SER A 2 1.33 -2.12 5.96
C SER A 2 1.33 -1.06 4.85
N VAL A 3 2.47 -0.42 4.57
CA VAL A 3 2.60 0.53 3.45
C VAL A 3 2.15 -0.06 2.10
N VAL A 4 2.66 -1.24 1.75
CA VAL A 4 2.38 -1.91 0.47
C VAL A 4 0.92 -2.41 0.44
N GLN A 5 0.43 -2.94 1.57
CA GLN A 5 -0.96 -3.38 1.70
C GLN A 5 -1.95 -2.21 1.58
N SER A 6 -1.67 -1.09 2.26
CA SER A 6 -2.47 0.13 2.21
C SER A 6 -2.47 0.73 0.80
N ALA A 7 -1.36 0.69 0.08
CA ALA A 7 -1.33 1.07 -1.33
C ALA A 7 -2.27 0.21 -2.18
N GLY A 8 -2.28 -1.12 -1.98
CA GLY A 8 -3.24 -2.02 -2.63
C GLY A 8 -4.70 -1.71 -2.28
N SER A 9 -4.98 -1.34 -1.03
CA SER A 9 -6.32 -0.90 -0.59
C SER A 9 -6.78 0.38 -1.27
N LEU A 10 -5.88 1.36 -1.45
CA LEU A 10 -6.17 2.56 -2.23
C LEU A 10 -6.53 2.21 -3.68
N LEU A 11 -5.85 1.25 -4.30
CA LEU A 11 -6.19 0.78 -5.65
C LEU A 11 -7.56 0.10 -5.71
N ASP A 12 -7.88 -0.74 -4.72
CA ASP A 12 -9.19 -1.40 -4.66
C ASP A 12 -10.33 -0.37 -4.52
N LEU A 13 -10.11 0.69 -3.74
CA LEU A 13 -11.07 1.77 -3.54
C LEU A 13 -11.27 2.58 -4.82
N PHE A 14 -10.20 3.13 -5.39
CA PHE A 14 -10.30 4.00 -6.57
C PHE A 14 -10.61 3.24 -7.86
N GLY A 15 -10.20 1.98 -7.95
CA GLY A 15 -10.54 1.08 -9.05
C GLY A 15 -12.01 0.63 -9.02
N GLY A 16 -12.72 0.85 -7.91
CA GLY A 16 -14.13 0.48 -7.75
C GLY A 16 -14.35 -0.99 -7.40
N PHE A 17 -13.29 -1.73 -7.07
CA PHE A 17 -13.35 -3.16 -6.72
C PHE A 17 -14.01 -3.41 -5.37
N GLN A 18 -14.07 -2.40 -4.50
CA GLN A 18 -14.79 -2.44 -3.22
C GLN A 18 -16.29 -2.10 -3.36
N LEU A 19 -16.72 -1.50 -4.48
CA LEU A 19 -18.11 -1.03 -4.62
C LEU A 19 -19.12 -2.18 -4.65
N ALA A 20 -18.76 -3.33 -5.24
CA ALA A 20 -19.65 -4.50 -5.27
C ALA A 20 -20.03 -4.99 -3.87
N GLN A 21 -19.07 -4.99 -2.92
CA GLN A 21 -19.35 -5.30 -1.51
C GLN A 21 -20.20 -4.24 -0.82
N ALA A 22 -20.04 -2.97 -1.21
CA ALA A 22 -20.83 -1.87 -0.64
C ALA A 22 -22.30 -1.91 -1.06
N PHE A 23 -22.61 -2.45 -2.25
CA PHE A 23 -23.99 -2.60 -2.73
C PHE A 23 -24.70 -3.80 -2.11
N ASP A 24 -24.05 -4.97 -2.03
CA ASP A 24 -24.61 -6.14 -1.37
C ASP A 24 -23.54 -6.93 -0.59
N PRO A 25 -23.45 -6.74 0.74
CA PRO A 25 -22.49 -7.46 1.57
C PRO A 25 -22.85 -8.94 1.75
N GLN A 26 -24.09 -9.38 1.45
CA GLN A 26 -24.50 -10.78 1.56
C GLN A 26 -24.02 -11.63 0.38
N MET A 27 -23.64 -11.01 -0.74
CA MET A 27 -23.18 -11.72 -1.94
C MET A 27 -21.82 -12.45 -1.78
N ASN A 28 -21.16 -12.41 -0.60
CA ASN A 28 -19.84 -13.01 -0.36
C ASN A 28 -18.80 -12.65 -1.43
N VAL A 29 -18.97 -11.50 -2.11
CA VAL A 29 -18.02 -11.03 -3.11
C VAL A 29 -16.75 -10.65 -2.37
N ASN A 30 -15.60 -11.19 -2.77
CA ASN A 30 -14.32 -10.75 -2.22
C ASN A 30 -13.98 -9.37 -2.83
N GLY A 31 -14.24 -8.30 -2.08
CA GLY A 31 -13.56 -7.01 -2.26
C GLY A 31 -12.12 -7.12 -1.75
N ALA A 32 -11.25 -6.20 -2.17
CA ALA A 32 -9.83 -6.14 -1.77
C ALA A 32 -8.84 -7.07 -2.52
N GLN A 33 -8.98 -7.21 -3.84
CA GLN A 33 -8.12 -8.09 -4.64
C GLN A 33 -6.69 -7.57 -4.73
N PHE A 34 -6.50 -6.28 -4.97
CA PHE A 34 -5.17 -5.67 -5.04
C PHE A 34 -4.50 -5.60 -3.68
N THR A 35 -5.25 -5.35 -2.61
CA THR A 35 -4.77 -5.43 -1.23
C THR A 35 -4.14 -6.80 -0.95
N ARG A 36 -4.85 -7.87 -1.30
CA ARG A 36 -4.36 -9.25 -1.09
C ARG A 36 -3.17 -9.57 -1.98
N LEU A 37 -3.21 -9.17 -3.25
CA LEU A 37 -2.07 -9.31 -4.18
C LEU A 37 -0.82 -8.61 -3.64
N PHE A 38 -0.94 -7.35 -3.25
CA PHE A 38 0.18 -6.53 -2.76
C PHE A 38 0.74 -7.09 -1.45
N GLN A 39 -0.13 -7.61 -0.57
CA GLN A 39 0.30 -8.33 0.63
C GLN A 39 1.11 -9.59 0.29
N MET A 40 0.62 -10.41 -0.65
CA MET A 40 1.34 -11.61 -1.10
C MET A 40 2.68 -11.27 -1.74
N VAL A 41 2.73 -10.22 -2.57
CA VAL A 41 3.98 -9.72 -3.15
C VAL A 41 4.93 -9.23 -2.07
N ALA A 42 4.46 -8.46 -1.09
CA ALA A 42 5.31 -8.00 0.02
C ALA A 42 5.91 -9.17 0.82
N LEU A 43 5.12 -10.23 1.07
CA LEU A 43 5.61 -11.45 1.72
C LEU A 43 6.62 -12.20 0.85
N ALA A 44 6.35 -12.33 -0.46
CA ALA A 44 7.29 -12.95 -1.38
C ALA A 44 8.61 -12.17 -1.45
N LEU A 45 8.56 -10.84 -1.43
CA LEU A 45 9.73 -9.97 -1.38
C LEU A 45 10.51 -10.15 -0.06
N LEU A 46 9.83 -10.27 1.09
CA LEU A 46 10.50 -10.56 2.36
C LEU A 46 11.31 -11.85 2.30
N ILE A 47 10.71 -12.91 1.76
CA ILE A 47 11.35 -14.23 1.70
C ILE A 47 12.49 -14.23 0.68
N SER A 48 12.23 -13.73 -0.53
CA SER A 48 13.22 -13.73 -1.63
C SER A 48 14.41 -12.80 -1.39
N SER A 49 14.21 -11.68 -0.69
CA SER A 49 15.29 -10.76 -0.31
C SER A 49 16.11 -11.24 0.89
N GLY A 50 15.68 -12.29 1.59
CA GLY A 50 16.30 -12.69 2.86
C GLY A 50 15.97 -11.77 4.04
N GLY A 51 15.01 -10.84 3.90
CA GLY A 51 14.68 -9.85 4.92
C GLY A 51 14.21 -10.45 6.25
N TYR A 52 13.75 -11.70 6.27
CA TYR A 52 13.46 -12.44 7.51
C TYR A 52 14.69 -12.58 8.41
N ALA A 53 15.91 -12.69 7.84
CA ALA A 53 17.14 -12.79 8.60
C ALA A 53 17.44 -11.48 9.34
N LEU A 54 17.13 -10.32 8.75
CA LEU A 54 17.24 -9.02 9.41
C LEU A 54 16.31 -8.92 10.62
N ILE A 55 15.07 -9.44 10.50
CA ILE A 55 14.11 -9.46 11.61
C ILE A 55 14.65 -10.33 12.76
N LEU A 56 15.18 -11.51 12.46
CA LEU A 56 15.78 -12.40 13.46
C LEU A 56 17.01 -11.79 14.13
N ALA A 57 17.88 -11.12 13.35
CA ALA A 57 19.03 -10.41 13.88
C ALA A 57 18.62 -9.24 14.78
N GLY A 58 17.57 -8.49 14.40
CA GLY A 58 16.98 -7.43 15.22
C GLY A 58 16.42 -7.96 16.54
N LEU A 59 15.69 -9.08 16.50
CA LEU A 59 15.19 -9.74 17.69
C LEU A 59 16.33 -10.20 18.61
N ALA A 60 17.35 -10.86 18.07
CA ALA A 60 18.53 -11.27 18.85
C ALA A 60 19.21 -10.06 19.52
N ARG A 61 19.34 -8.93 18.80
CA ARG A 61 19.93 -7.70 19.34
C ARG A 61 19.06 -7.03 20.39
N SER A 62 17.72 -7.13 20.31
CA SER A 62 16.83 -6.58 21.33
C SER A 62 17.07 -7.15 22.73
N PHE A 63 17.49 -8.42 22.85
CA PHE A 63 17.84 -9.03 24.14
C PHE A 63 19.10 -8.41 24.78
N SER A 64 20.01 -7.88 23.97
CA SER A 64 21.18 -7.15 24.47
C SER A 64 20.91 -5.67 24.74
N ALA A 65 19.89 -5.10 24.10
CA ALA A 65 19.56 -3.68 24.19
C ALA A 65 18.63 -3.34 25.36
N VAL A 66 17.82 -4.30 25.84
CA VAL A 66 16.92 -4.09 26.98
C VAL A 66 17.67 -4.38 28.30
N PRO A 67 17.83 -3.39 29.20
CA PRO A 67 18.45 -3.61 30.50
C PRO A 67 17.63 -4.60 31.34
N VAL A 68 18.32 -5.42 32.14
CA VAL A 68 17.70 -6.37 33.09
C VAL A 68 16.80 -5.66 34.12
N SER A 69 16.96 -4.33 34.30
CA SER A 69 16.14 -3.48 35.16
C SER A 69 14.75 -3.13 34.60
N GLY A 70 14.37 -3.62 33.41
CA GLY A 70 12.97 -3.71 32.97
C GLY A 70 12.33 -2.44 32.41
N MET A 71 13.05 -1.33 32.28
CA MET A 71 12.51 -0.11 31.67
C MET A 71 13.33 0.29 30.45
N ILE A 72 12.70 0.20 29.27
CA ILE A 72 13.20 0.84 28.05
C ILE A 72 12.83 2.31 28.16
N ALA A 73 13.82 3.19 28.35
CA ALA A 73 13.61 4.62 28.26
C ALA A 73 13.52 5.00 26.77
N LEU A 74 12.32 4.92 26.19
CA LEU A 74 12.05 5.57 24.91
C LEU A 74 11.90 7.05 25.16
N GLU A 75 12.80 7.87 24.61
CA GLU A 75 12.56 9.30 24.51
C GLU A 75 11.40 9.54 23.53
N ASN A 76 10.36 10.23 24.01
CA ASN A 76 9.21 10.70 23.21
C ASN A 76 8.55 9.63 22.30
N PRO A 77 8.04 8.51 22.86
CA PRO A 77 7.43 7.44 22.07
C PRO A 77 6.22 7.90 21.24
N THR A 78 5.53 8.96 21.69
CA THR A 78 4.41 9.56 20.96
C THR A 78 4.84 10.21 19.64
N ASP A 79 5.95 10.94 19.63
CA ASP A 79 6.44 11.62 18.43
C ASP A 79 6.90 10.60 17.38
N LEU A 80 7.60 9.56 17.84
CA LEU A 80 7.99 8.43 17.01
C LEU A 80 6.78 7.76 16.35
N LEU A 81 5.70 7.54 17.09
CA LEU A 81 4.46 6.97 16.54
C LEU A 81 3.81 7.89 15.50
N VAL A 82 3.72 9.19 15.76
CA VAL A 82 3.12 10.16 14.85
C VAL A 82 3.92 10.25 13.55
N VAL A 83 5.25 10.34 13.64
CA VAL A 83 6.13 10.40 12.47
C VAL A 83 6.01 9.12 11.64
N THR A 84 6.07 7.95 12.29
CA THR A 84 6.00 6.66 11.60
C THR A 84 4.64 6.45 10.94
N ALA A 85 3.54 6.84 11.60
CA ALA A 85 2.20 6.78 11.02
C ALA A 85 2.05 7.72 9.81
N GLY A 86 2.59 8.94 9.90
CA GLY A 86 2.62 9.89 8.80
C GLY A 86 3.40 9.36 7.59
N GLN A 87 4.59 8.81 7.83
CA GLN A 87 5.39 8.17 6.78
C GLN A 87 4.67 6.98 6.14
N LEU A 88 3.93 6.20 6.92
CA LEU A 88 3.16 5.07 6.42
C LEU A 88 2.11 5.55 5.41
N LEU A 89 1.35 6.59 5.76
CA LEU A 89 0.33 7.19 4.89
C LEU A 89 0.97 7.76 3.61
N VAL A 90 2.01 8.59 3.75
CA VAL A 90 2.69 9.23 2.63
C VAL A 90 3.26 8.19 1.68
N SER A 91 3.96 7.18 2.20
CA SER A 91 4.56 6.13 1.38
C SER A 91 3.50 5.29 0.66
N SER A 92 2.37 5.00 1.31
CA SER A 92 1.26 4.26 0.69
C SER A 92 0.66 5.03 -0.49
N VAL A 93 0.47 6.34 -0.30
CA VAL A 93 -0.03 7.23 -1.34
C VAL A 93 1.00 7.41 -2.46
N GLN A 94 2.30 7.45 -2.17
CA GLN A 94 3.33 7.54 -3.21
C GLN A 94 3.35 6.29 -4.11
N ILE A 95 3.16 5.10 -3.52
CA ILE A 95 3.07 3.85 -4.28
C ILE A 95 1.81 3.81 -5.15
N ALA A 96 0.65 4.15 -4.58
CA ALA A 96 -0.62 4.10 -5.32
C ALA A 96 -0.83 5.31 -6.24
N GLY A 97 -0.21 6.44 -5.94
CA GLY A 97 -0.48 7.78 -6.46
C GLY A 97 -0.50 7.88 -7.99
N PRO A 98 0.48 7.33 -8.72
CA PRO A 98 0.46 7.33 -10.18
C PRO A 98 -0.80 6.66 -10.76
N LEU A 99 -1.22 5.52 -10.20
CA LEU A 99 -2.46 4.85 -10.62
C LEU A 99 -3.68 5.65 -10.21
N LEU A 100 -3.70 6.20 -8.99
CA LEU A 100 -4.82 7.01 -8.51
C LEU A 100 -5.06 8.19 -9.45
N LEU A 101 -4.01 8.83 -9.93
CA LEU A 101 -4.10 9.93 -10.88
C LEU A 101 -4.69 9.48 -12.22
N VAL A 102 -4.25 8.34 -12.76
CA VAL A 102 -4.82 7.81 -14.00
C VAL A 102 -6.29 7.43 -13.84
N LEU A 103 -6.66 6.78 -12.74
CA LEU A 103 -8.05 6.40 -12.46
C LEU A 103 -8.94 7.63 -12.25
N PHE A 104 -8.43 8.66 -11.58
CA PHE A 104 -9.11 9.94 -11.44
C PHE A 104 -9.34 10.62 -12.79
N LEU A 105 -8.32 10.65 -13.66
CA LEU A 105 -8.46 11.19 -15.01
C LEU A 105 -9.45 10.38 -15.85
N ALA A 106 -9.51 9.07 -15.66
CA ALA A 106 -10.52 8.23 -16.32
C ALA A 106 -11.93 8.58 -15.85
N ASP A 107 -12.15 8.81 -14.55
CA ASP A 107 -13.45 9.25 -14.01
C ASP A 107 -13.85 10.62 -14.59
N VAL A 108 -12.92 11.57 -14.67
CA VAL A 108 -13.15 12.88 -15.31
C VAL A 108 -13.48 12.73 -16.80
N GLY A 109 -12.73 11.88 -17.52
CA GLY A 109 -12.94 11.62 -18.94
C GLY A 109 -14.31 11.00 -19.23
N LEU A 110 -14.73 10.01 -18.43
CA LEU A 110 -16.05 9.39 -18.53
C LEU A 110 -17.17 10.37 -18.19
N GLY A 111 -16.96 11.24 -17.21
CA GLY A 111 -17.89 12.33 -16.88
C GLY A 111 -18.07 13.31 -18.05
N LEU A 112 -16.99 13.68 -18.73
CA LEU A 112 -17.03 14.51 -19.94
C LEU A 112 -17.78 13.80 -21.09
N VAL A 113 -17.50 12.52 -21.33
CA VAL A 113 -18.19 11.72 -22.35
C VAL A 113 -19.69 11.66 -22.07
N SER A 114 -20.09 11.50 -20.81
CA SER A 114 -21.50 11.50 -20.38
C SER A 114 -22.22 12.81 -20.76
N ARG A 115 -21.49 13.94 -20.71
CA ARG A 115 -22.04 15.26 -21.08
C ARG A 115 -22.11 15.46 -22.59
N VAL A 116 -21.10 15.01 -23.34
CA VAL A 116 -20.99 15.24 -24.79
C VAL A 116 -21.83 14.24 -25.59
N ALA A 117 -21.89 12.99 -25.15
CA ALA A 117 -22.62 11.91 -25.81
C ALA A 117 -23.51 11.16 -24.80
N PRO A 118 -24.67 11.74 -24.40
CA PRO A 118 -25.56 11.15 -23.40
C PRO A 118 -26.14 9.79 -23.82
N ALA A 119 -26.16 9.50 -25.12
CA ALA A 119 -26.58 8.22 -25.67
C ALA A 119 -25.58 7.09 -25.36
N LEU A 120 -24.32 7.41 -25.04
CA LEU A 120 -23.35 6.43 -24.57
C LEU A 120 -23.60 6.17 -23.08
N ASN A 121 -23.80 4.91 -22.72
CA ASN A 121 -23.91 4.50 -21.33
C ASN A 121 -22.52 4.52 -20.66
N ALA A 122 -22.04 5.72 -20.33
CA ALA A 122 -20.74 5.94 -19.72
C ALA A 122 -20.60 5.27 -18.35
N PHE A 123 -21.70 5.10 -17.61
CA PHE A 123 -21.71 4.34 -16.36
C PHE A 123 -21.41 2.85 -16.60
N ALA A 124 -22.05 2.23 -17.61
CA ALA A 124 -21.74 0.85 -17.99
C ALA A 124 -20.32 0.68 -18.56
N MET A 125 -19.78 1.72 -19.20
CA MET A 125 -18.42 1.71 -19.75
C MET A 125 -17.34 1.95 -18.70
N GLY A 126 -17.68 2.62 -17.59
CA GLY A 126 -16.70 3.05 -16.59
C GLY A 126 -16.01 1.89 -15.87
N PHE A 127 -16.75 0.88 -15.44
CA PHE A 127 -16.16 -0.31 -14.81
C PHE A 127 -15.18 -1.05 -15.74
N PRO A 128 -15.55 -1.45 -16.98
CA PRO A 128 -14.62 -2.05 -17.92
C PRO A 128 -13.33 -1.24 -18.15
N VAL A 129 -13.45 0.09 -18.32
CA VAL A 129 -12.30 0.98 -18.54
C VAL A 129 -11.39 1.00 -17.31
N LYS A 130 -11.96 1.18 -16.11
CA LYS A 130 -11.19 1.21 -14.86
C LYS A 130 -10.51 -0.12 -14.56
N ILE A 131 -11.18 -1.24 -14.85
CA ILE A 131 -10.58 -2.58 -14.70
C ILE A 131 -9.37 -2.73 -15.63
N MET A 132 -9.50 -2.36 -16.91
CA MET A 132 -8.40 -2.44 -17.87
C MET A 132 -7.21 -1.55 -17.47
N LEU A 133 -7.47 -0.30 -17.11
CA LEU A 133 -6.43 0.62 -16.64
C LEU A 133 -5.74 0.09 -15.39
N THR A 134 -6.50 -0.40 -14.40
CA THR A 134 -5.93 -0.91 -13.16
C THR A 134 -5.08 -2.15 -13.42
N LEU A 135 -5.55 -3.11 -14.22
CA LEU A 135 -4.79 -4.33 -14.50
C LEU A 135 -3.48 -4.05 -15.23
N VAL A 136 -3.50 -3.19 -16.26
CA VAL A 136 -2.30 -2.83 -17.02
C VAL A 136 -1.29 -2.11 -16.12
N LEU A 137 -1.74 -1.14 -15.34
CA LEU A 137 -0.85 -0.31 -14.54
C LEU A 137 -0.40 -1.00 -13.24
N ALA A 138 -1.24 -1.82 -12.62
CA ALA A 138 -0.87 -2.56 -11.41
C ALA A 138 0.30 -3.53 -11.69
N GLY A 139 0.38 -4.11 -12.89
CA GLY A 139 1.54 -4.88 -13.32
C GLY A 139 2.84 -4.07 -13.25
N THR A 140 2.81 -2.82 -13.70
CA THR A 140 3.98 -1.92 -13.64
C THR A 140 4.38 -1.58 -12.19
N VAL A 141 3.40 -1.36 -11.31
CA VAL A 141 3.67 -1.12 -9.88
C VAL A 141 4.32 -2.33 -9.24
N VAL A 142 3.79 -3.53 -9.50
CA VAL A 142 4.33 -4.79 -8.96
C VAL A 142 5.79 -4.99 -9.38
N LEU A 143 6.16 -4.63 -10.60
CA LEU A 143 7.55 -4.68 -11.07
C LEU A 143 8.46 -3.65 -10.38
N ALA A 144 7.92 -2.50 -9.96
CA ALA A 144 8.66 -1.46 -9.24
C ALA A 144 8.75 -1.73 -7.72
N LEU A 145 7.87 -2.57 -7.16
CA LEU A 145 7.81 -2.86 -5.73
C LEU A 145 9.13 -3.35 -5.10
N PRO A 146 9.98 -4.19 -5.73
CA PRO A 146 11.24 -4.61 -5.12
C PRO A 146 12.15 -3.42 -4.78
N GLY A 147 12.26 -2.46 -5.70
CA GLY A 147 13.05 -1.23 -5.50
C GLY A 147 12.48 -0.36 -4.39
N ILE A 148 11.16 -0.16 -4.39
CA ILE A 148 10.46 0.62 -3.37
C ILE A 148 10.63 -0.02 -1.99
N VAL A 149 10.44 -1.33 -1.88
CA VAL A 149 10.58 -2.06 -0.60
C VAL A 149 12.01 -2.00 -0.10
N SER A 150 13.02 -2.06 -0.98
CA SER A 150 14.41 -1.92 -0.57
C SER A 150 14.71 -0.53 0.02
N ALA A 151 14.19 0.54 -0.58
CA ALA A 151 14.32 1.90 -0.06
C ALA A 151 13.61 2.06 1.29
N LEU A 152 12.35 1.62 1.40
CA LEU A 152 11.59 1.67 2.66
C LEU A 152 12.25 0.86 3.79
N THR A 153 12.87 -0.26 3.45
CA THR A 153 13.60 -1.09 4.43
C THR A 153 14.88 -0.39 4.86
N GLY A 154 15.59 0.27 3.94
CA GLY A 154 16.75 1.12 4.25
C GLY A 154 16.40 2.23 5.24
N ASP A 155 15.38 3.01 4.93
CA ASP A 155 14.91 4.11 5.80
C ASP A 155 14.49 3.58 7.18
N ALA A 156 13.76 2.47 7.22
CA ALA A 156 13.33 1.86 8.49
C ALA A 156 14.52 1.37 9.33
N VAL A 157 15.55 0.78 8.70
CA VAL A 157 16.77 0.34 9.39
C VAL A 157 17.59 1.54 9.87
N GLU A 158 17.67 2.61 9.08
CA GLU A 158 18.36 3.85 9.47
C GLU A 158 17.67 4.51 10.65
N LEU A 159 16.34 4.60 10.69
CA LEU A 159 15.60 5.11 11.84
C LEU A 159 15.83 4.28 13.11
N LEU A 160 15.94 2.95 12.97
CA LEU A 160 16.19 2.05 14.10
C LEU A 160 17.64 2.12 14.63
N ILE A 161 18.62 2.36 13.76
CA ILE A 161 20.05 2.44 14.15
C ILE A 161 20.43 3.87 14.55
N GLY A 162 19.86 4.87 13.88
CA GLY A 162 20.12 6.30 14.08
C GLY A 162 19.53 6.89 15.36
N GLY A 163 18.46 6.29 15.90
CA GLY A 163 17.88 6.67 17.20
C GLY A 163 18.69 6.23 18.43
N VAL A 164 19.89 5.64 18.24
CA VAL A 164 20.78 5.16 19.32
C VAL A 164 21.99 6.09 19.52
N ARG A 165 21.92 7.35 19.06
CA ARG A 165 22.96 8.36 19.28
C ARG A 165 22.45 9.56 20.05
#